data_AF-A0A6C1PHP1-F1
#
_entry.id   AF-A0A6C1PHP1-F1
#
_cell.length_a   1.000
_cell.length_b   1.000
_cell.length_c   1.000
_cell.angle_alpha   90.00
_cell.angle_beta   90.00
_cell.angle_gamma   90.00
#
_symmetry.space_group_name_H-M   'P 1'
#
loop_
_entity.id
_entity.type
_entity.pdbx_description
1 polymer ?
#
loop_
_entity_poly.entity_id
_entity_poly.type
_entity_poly.pdbx_seq_one_letter_code
_entity_poly.pdbx_strand_id
1 'polypeptide(L)'
;MIPGITNSGIDTQSLIDQIMDAQRAPVERMERQIDRYEDERAAWRELGRKISNLQAASRLLFSFETPFLERVASSSDPSSLTATANRNAQLGVASVDVRQLAAADRFISRNLATDFQVPAGRYGFRVGEQETFFTFQGGQLRSFAQTINQRAGDIVSAR
;
A
#
# COMPACT_ATOMS: atom_id res chain seq x y z
N MET A 1 -16.17 52.10 79.96
CA MET A 1 -15.42 52.38 78.72
C MET A 1 -14.81 51.06 78.26
N ILE A 2 -15.03 50.71 76.99
CA ILE A 2 -14.51 49.57 76.19
C ILE A 2 -12.97 49.74 76.02
N PRO A 3 -12.09 48.79 75.60
CA PRO A 3 -12.20 47.39 75.13
C PRO A 3 -11.17 46.42 75.78
N GLY A 4 -11.33 45.11 75.58
CA GLY A 4 -10.32 44.13 76.01
C GLY A 4 -10.58 42.71 75.49
N ILE A 5 -10.69 42.56 74.18
CA ILE A 5 -10.54 41.28 73.48
C ILE A 5 -9.10 40.80 73.64
N THR A 6 -8.81 39.93 74.62
CA THR A 6 -7.56 39.18 74.61
C THR A 6 -7.80 37.74 75.02
N ASN A 7 -7.39 36.86 74.11
CA ASN A 7 -7.31 35.41 74.19
C ASN A 7 -8.63 34.65 74.08
N SER A 8 -9.48 35.12 73.17
CA SER A 8 -10.13 34.21 72.24
C SER A 8 -9.04 33.35 71.57
N GLY A 9 -8.82 32.15 72.11
CA GLY A 9 -8.32 31.02 71.34
C GLY A 9 -9.33 30.72 70.26
N ILE A 10 -9.42 31.61 69.27
CA ILE A 10 -10.01 31.29 67.98
C ILE A 10 -9.07 30.23 67.47
N ASP A 11 -9.53 29.00 67.58
CA ASP A 11 -8.89 27.80 67.07
C ASP A 11 -8.74 28.00 65.55
N THR A 12 -7.70 28.74 65.19
CA THR A 12 -7.53 29.32 63.85
C THR A 12 -7.29 28.18 62.87
N GLN A 13 -6.67 27.11 63.36
CA GLN A 13 -6.52 25.84 62.69
C GLN A 13 -7.86 25.19 62.38
N SER A 14 -8.75 25.06 63.37
CA SER A 14 -10.13 24.55 63.18
C SER A 14 -10.95 25.39 62.19
N LEU A 15 -10.81 26.71 62.21
CA LEU A 15 -11.49 27.60 61.26
C LEU A 15 -10.93 27.45 59.83
N ILE A 16 -9.61 27.32 59.69
CA ILE A 16 -8.94 27.06 58.41
C ILE A 16 -9.37 25.70 57.85
N ASP A 17 -9.42 24.66 58.69
CA ASP A 17 -9.84 23.32 58.30
C ASP A 17 -11.31 23.31 57.84
N GLN A 18 -12.20 24.02 58.54
CA GLN A 18 -13.60 24.17 58.12
C GLN A 18 -13.76 24.93 56.79
N ILE A 19 -12.95 25.96 56.55
CA ILE A 19 -12.95 26.69 55.27
C ILE A 19 -12.41 25.81 54.14
N MET A 20 -11.35 25.04 54.41
CA MET A 20 -10.75 24.10 53.46
C MET A 20 -11.72 22.97 53.11
N ASP A 21 -12.42 22.40 54.10
CA ASP A 21 -13.42 21.35 53.87
C ASP A 21 -14.63 21.89 53.08
N ALA A 22 -15.08 23.11 53.36
CA ALA A 22 -16.12 23.77 52.57
C ALA A 22 -15.68 24.02 51.12
N GLN A 23 -14.39 24.29 50.88
CA GLN A 23 -13.81 24.48 49.55
C GLN A 23 -13.46 23.17 48.83
N ARG A 24 -13.31 22.03 49.52
CA ARG A 24 -13.07 20.71 48.90
C ARG A 24 -14.31 20.15 48.20
N ALA A 25 -15.48 20.32 48.80
CA ALA A 25 -16.74 19.82 48.24
C ALA A 25 -17.02 20.27 46.77
N PRO A 26 -16.83 21.54 46.37
CA PRO A 26 -16.97 21.94 44.97
C PRO A 26 -15.90 21.34 44.05
N VAL A 27 -14.66 21.18 44.53
CA VAL A 27 -13.56 20.57 43.75
C VAL A 27 -13.87 19.10 43.47
N GLU A 28 -14.24 18.33 44.49
CA GLU A 28 -14.65 16.92 44.32
C GLU A 28 -15.88 16.76 43.42
N ARG A 29 -16.77 17.76 43.36
CA ARG A 29 -17.89 17.75 42.41
C ARG A 29 -17.40 17.98 40.97
N MET A 30 -16.45 18.88 40.77
CA MET A 30 -15.86 19.15 39.46
C MET A 30 -15.01 17.96 38.97
N GLU A 31 -14.22 17.34 39.84
CA GLU A 31 -13.47 16.11 39.53
C GLU A 31 -14.41 14.98 39.09
N ARG A 32 -15.49 14.74 39.83
CA ARG A 32 -16.53 13.76 39.43
C ARG A 32 -17.23 14.10 38.12
N GLN A 33 -17.36 15.39 37.78
CA GLN A 33 -17.90 15.81 36.49
C GLN A 33 -16.90 15.54 35.36
N ILE A 34 -15.62 15.81 35.59
CA ILE A 34 -14.55 15.50 34.63
C ILE A 34 -14.54 14.00 34.34
N ASP A 35 -14.49 13.16 35.38
CA ASP A 35 -14.48 11.69 35.24
C ASP A 35 -15.69 11.21 34.41
N ARG A 36 -16.89 11.73 34.72
CA ARG A 36 -18.10 11.39 33.95
C ARG A 36 -17.99 11.78 32.47
N TYR A 37 -17.47 12.96 32.17
CA TYR A 37 -17.28 13.39 30.78
C TYR A 37 -16.18 12.58 30.06
N GLU A 38 -15.15 12.14 30.78
CA GLU A 38 -14.12 11.27 30.22
C GLU A 38 -14.69 9.89 29.86
N ASP A 39 -15.51 9.31 30.74
CA ASP A 39 -16.22 8.06 30.51
C ASP A 39 -17.20 8.16 29.33
N GLU A 40 -18.01 9.23 29.28
CA GLU A 40 -18.92 9.49 28.16
C GLU A 40 -18.14 9.60 26.85
N ARG A 41 -17.03 10.35 26.83
CA ARG A 41 -16.17 10.50 25.65
C ARG A 41 -15.56 9.17 25.22
N ALA A 42 -15.15 8.32 26.16
CA ALA A 42 -14.62 6.99 25.88
C ALA A 42 -15.71 6.08 25.26
N ALA A 43 -16.93 6.11 25.80
CA ALA A 43 -18.07 5.36 25.27
C ALA A 43 -18.42 5.81 23.84
N TRP A 44 -18.43 7.11 23.56
CA TRP A 44 -18.66 7.63 22.20
C TRP A 44 -17.57 7.23 21.21
N ARG A 45 -16.30 7.26 21.62
CA ARG A 45 -15.18 6.79 20.78
C ARG A 45 -15.31 5.30 20.48
N GLU A 46 -15.70 4.50 21.47
CA GLU A 46 -15.91 3.05 21.27
C GLU A 46 -17.05 2.79 20.29
N LEU A 47 -18.19 3.48 20.46
CA LEU A 47 -19.30 3.36 19.52
C LEU A 47 -18.88 3.76 18.10
N GLY A 48 -18.15 4.87 17.96
CA GLY A 48 -17.62 5.32 16.66
C GLY A 48 -16.73 4.28 15.99
N ARG A 49 -15.86 3.61 16.77
CA ARG A 49 -15.04 2.49 16.26
C ARG A 49 -15.90 1.31 15.82
N LYS A 50 -16.90 0.91 16.62
CA LYS A 50 -17.80 -0.20 16.27
C LYS A 50 -18.59 0.08 14.99
N ILE A 51 -19.11 1.29 14.82
CA ILE A 51 -19.83 1.71 13.61
C ILE A 51 -18.89 1.71 12.40
N SER A 52 -17.67 2.23 12.54
CA SER A 52 -16.69 2.24 11.46
C SER A 52 -16.32 0.83 11.01
N ASN A 53 -16.13 -0.10 11.97
CA ASN A 53 -15.87 -1.51 11.67
C ASN A 53 -17.06 -2.17 10.97
N LEU A 54 -18.29 -1.89 11.42
CA LEU A 54 -19.50 -2.40 10.77
C LEU A 54 -19.64 -1.88 9.33
N GLN A 55 -19.36 -0.59 9.12
CA GLN A 55 -19.38 0.01 7.79
C GLN A 55 -18.33 -0.63 6.87
N ALA A 56 -17.13 -0.89 7.38
CA ALA A 56 -16.08 -1.58 6.63
C ALA A 56 -16.50 -3.01 6.26
N ALA A 57 -17.04 -3.78 7.21
CA ALA A 57 -17.54 -5.13 6.95
C ALA A 57 -18.70 -5.15 5.94
N SER A 58 -19.62 -4.19 6.02
CA SER A 58 -20.73 -4.04 5.07
C SER A 58 -20.22 -3.72 3.66
N ARG A 59 -19.23 -2.83 3.52
CA ARG A 59 -18.60 -2.55 2.21
C ARG A 59 -17.96 -3.80 1.60
N LEU A 60 -17.27 -4.62 2.38
CA LEU A 60 -16.68 -5.86 1.86
C LEU A 60 -17.73 -6.86 1.32
N LEU A 61 -18.96 -6.81 1.82
CA LEU A 61 -20.04 -7.72 1.42
C LEU A 61 -20.88 -7.23 0.23
N PHE A 62 -21.02 -5.91 0.07
CA PHE A 62 -21.96 -5.32 -0.89
C PHE A 62 -21.33 -4.38 -1.92
N SER A 63 -20.04 -4.06 -1.80
CA SER A 63 -19.35 -3.19 -2.77
C SER A 63 -18.77 -3.98 -3.95
N PHE A 64 -18.16 -3.28 -4.91
CA PHE A 64 -17.42 -3.90 -6.01
C PHE A 64 -16.28 -4.82 -5.56
N GLU A 65 -15.80 -4.69 -4.32
CA GLU A 65 -14.74 -5.52 -3.75
C GLU A 65 -15.25 -6.92 -3.32
N THR A 66 -16.56 -7.15 -3.34
CA THR A 66 -17.22 -8.38 -2.86
C THR A 66 -16.55 -9.64 -3.42
N PRO A 67 -16.03 -10.55 -2.57
CA PRO A 67 -15.30 -11.74 -3.02
C PRO A 67 -16.21 -12.83 -3.59
N PHE A 68 -17.53 -12.76 -3.41
CA PHE A 68 -18.47 -13.77 -3.90
C PHE A 68 -18.56 -13.87 -5.44
N LEU A 69 -18.00 -12.89 -6.16
CA LEU A 69 -17.90 -12.90 -7.63
C LEU A 69 -16.50 -13.34 -8.11
N GLU A 70 -15.59 -13.64 -7.20
CA GLU A 70 -14.29 -14.19 -7.58
C GLU A 70 -14.46 -15.60 -8.12
N ARG A 71 -13.72 -15.88 -9.19
CA ARG A 71 -13.69 -17.18 -9.82
C ARG A 71 -12.32 -17.78 -9.60
N VAL A 72 -12.31 -19.08 -9.36
CA VAL A 72 -11.07 -19.84 -9.20
C VAL A 72 -10.86 -20.66 -10.47
N ALA A 73 -9.67 -20.57 -11.04
CA ALA A 73 -9.23 -21.47 -12.09
C ALA A 73 -8.41 -22.59 -11.45
N SER A 74 -8.73 -23.83 -11.79
CA SER A 74 -7.97 -25.01 -11.39
C SER A 74 -7.41 -25.68 -12.63
N SER A 75 -6.16 -26.10 -12.57
CA SER A 75 -5.48 -26.85 -13.64
C SER A 75 -5.33 -28.30 -13.21
N SER A 76 -5.52 -29.23 -14.15
CA SER A 76 -5.25 -30.65 -13.92
C SER A 76 -3.75 -30.93 -13.71
N ASP A 77 -2.88 -30.09 -14.27
CA ASP A 77 -1.43 -30.15 -14.06
C ASP A 77 -0.85 -28.73 -13.89
N PRO A 78 -0.72 -28.25 -12.64
CA PRO A 78 -0.16 -26.94 -12.34
C PRO A 78 1.32 -26.78 -12.72
N SER A 79 2.06 -27.88 -12.91
CA SER A 79 3.48 -27.82 -13.31
C SER A 79 3.65 -27.45 -14.78
N SER A 80 2.68 -27.84 -15.61
CA SER A 80 2.67 -27.58 -17.05
C SER A 80 1.87 -26.31 -17.42
N LEU A 81 0.77 -26.04 -16.71
CA LEU A 81 -0.09 -24.87 -16.99
C LEU A 81 -0.75 -24.37 -15.70
N THR A 82 -0.56 -23.08 -15.42
CA THR A 82 -1.30 -22.36 -14.37
C THR A 82 -2.28 -21.39 -15.01
N ALA A 83 -3.47 -21.25 -14.41
CA ALA A 83 -4.48 -20.31 -14.87
C ALA A 83 -4.96 -19.44 -13.71
N THR A 84 -5.30 -18.19 -14.01
CA THR A 84 -5.92 -17.24 -13.08
C THR A 84 -7.23 -16.76 -13.68
N ALA A 85 -8.34 -16.87 -12.94
CA ALA A 85 -9.63 -16.40 -13.39
C ALA A 85 -9.92 -15.00 -12.85
N ASN A 86 -10.44 -14.12 -13.70
CA ASN A 86 -10.95 -12.81 -13.28
C ASN A 86 -12.46 -12.89 -12.96
N ARG A 87 -13.01 -11.82 -12.37
CA ARG A 87 -14.43 -11.72 -11.99
C ARG A 87 -15.42 -11.78 -13.16
N ASN A 88 -14.94 -11.70 -14.40
CA ASN A 88 -15.72 -11.79 -15.63
C ASN A 88 -15.51 -13.12 -16.38
N ALA A 89 -14.67 -14.02 -15.86
CA ALA A 89 -14.35 -15.28 -16.52
C ALA A 89 -15.59 -16.15 -16.66
N GLN A 90 -15.79 -16.82 -17.79
CA GLN A 90 -16.92 -17.71 -17.97
C GLN A 90 -16.74 -18.98 -17.13
N LEU A 91 -17.83 -19.45 -16.52
CA LEU A 91 -17.85 -20.74 -15.83
C LEU A 91 -17.82 -21.87 -16.87
N GLY A 92 -16.87 -22.78 -16.74
CA GLY A 92 -16.76 -23.92 -17.64
C GLY A 92 -15.46 -24.69 -17.46
N VAL A 93 -15.35 -25.78 -18.20
CA VAL A 93 -14.13 -26.59 -18.30
C VAL A 93 -13.56 -26.39 -19.70
N ALA A 94 -12.28 -26.04 -19.78
CA ALA A 94 -11.56 -25.93 -21.04
C ALA A 94 -10.51 -27.05 -21.11
N SER A 95 -10.42 -27.71 -22.27
CA SER A 95 -9.36 -28.69 -22.55
C SER A 95 -8.23 -27.98 -23.28
N VAL A 96 -7.02 -28.02 -22.72
CA VAL A 96 -5.83 -27.36 -23.26
C VAL A 96 -4.74 -28.40 -23.44
N ASP A 97 -4.19 -28.50 -24.65
CA ASP A 97 -3.07 -29.38 -25.00
C ASP A 97 -1.83 -28.53 -25.30
N VAL A 98 -0.81 -28.62 -24.44
CA VAL A 98 0.42 -27.82 -24.55
C VAL A 98 1.42 -28.57 -25.43
N ARG A 99 1.50 -28.17 -26.70
CA ARG A 99 2.41 -28.81 -27.69
C ARG A 99 3.81 -28.23 -27.72
N GLN A 100 3.92 -26.90 -27.57
CA GLN A 100 5.19 -26.19 -27.65
C GLN A 100 5.12 -24.90 -26.83
N LEU A 101 6.19 -24.61 -26.09
CA LEU A 101 6.36 -23.34 -25.38
C LEU A 101 6.83 -22.25 -26.34
N ALA A 102 6.29 -21.04 -26.15
CA ALA A 102 6.82 -19.86 -26.80
C ALA A 102 8.28 -19.64 -26.34
N ALA A 103 9.17 -19.42 -27.29
CA ALA A 103 10.57 -19.10 -27.04
C ALA A 103 10.93 -17.81 -27.76
N ALA A 104 11.88 -17.06 -27.19
CA ALA A 104 12.43 -15.89 -27.85
C ALA A 104 13.47 -16.30 -28.90
N ASP A 105 13.44 -15.64 -30.07
CA ASP A 105 14.47 -15.82 -31.09
C ASP A 105 15.82 -15.27 -30.60
N ARG A 106 16.90 -15.99 -30.92
CA ARG A 106 18.28 -15.60 -30.57
C ARG A 106 19.15 -15.62 -31.81
N PHE A 107 19.67 -14.45 -32.17
CA PHE A 107 20.61 -14.28 -33.26
C PHE A 107 22.01 -14.06 -32.72
N ILE A 108 22.98 -14.75 -33.29
CA ILE A 108 24.40 -14.62 -32.94
C ILE A 108 25.13 -14.08 -34.16
N SER A 109 25.94 -13.04 -33.96
CA SER A 109 26.77 -12.53 -35.04
C SER A 109 27.85 -13.54 -35.41
N ARG A 110 28.37 -13.44 -36.63
CA ARG A 110 29.66 -14.06 -36.98
C ARG A 110 30.76 -13.59 -36.01
N ASN A 111 31.85 -14.35 -35.93
CA ASN A 111 33.03 -13.92 -35.18
C ASN A 111 33.53 -12.57 -35.71
N LEU A 112 33.63 -11.60 -34.81
CA LEU A 112 34.17 -10.27 -35.08
C LEU A 112 35.50 -10.13 -34.33
N ALA A 113 36.43 -9.37 -34.90
CA ALA A 113 37.68 -9.05 -34.23
C ALA A 113 37.41 -8.21 -32.96
N THR A 114 38.29 -8.33 -31.96
CA THR A 114 38.10 -7.67 -30.65
C THR A 114 38.11 -6.14 -30.75
N ASP A 115 38.78 -5.60 -31.76
CA ASP A 115 38.89 -4.16 -32.07
C ASP A 115 37.85 -3.68 -33.10
N PHE A 116 36.91 -4.54 -33.50
CA PHE A 116 35.91 -4.22 -34.51
C PHE A 116 35.08 -2.99 -34.13
N GLN A 117 35.06 -2.01 -35.04
CA GLN A 117 34.24 -0.82 -34.94
C GLN A 117 32.99 -0.98 -35.81
N VAL A 118 31.82 -0.80 -35.20
CA VAL A 118 30.56 -0.71 -35.91
C VAL A 118 30.53 0.62 -36.67
N PRO A 119 30.24 0.63 -37.98
CA PRO A 119 30.20 1.87 -38.77
C PRO A 119 29.02 2.77 -38.38
N ALA A 120 29.14 4.06 -38.69
CA ALA A 120 28.03 4.99 -38.56
C ALA A 120 26.94 4.66 -39.60
N GLY A 121 25.67 4.72 -39.20
CA GLY A 121 24.57 4.40 -40.10
C GLY A 121 23.22 4.28 -39.41
N ARG A 122 22.18 4.06 -40.21
CA ARG A 122 20.82 3.78 -39.74
C ARG A 122 20.60 2.27 -39.68
N TYR A 123 20.26 1.78 -38.49
CA TYR A 123 19.98 0.38 -38.22
C TYR A 123 18.49 0.20 -37.97
N GLY A 124 17.90 -0.82 -38.56
CA GLY A 124 16.48 -1.16 -38.45
C GLY A 124 16.30 -2.59 -37.95
N PHE A 125 15.40 -2.77 -36.99
CA PHE A 125 15.03 -4.07 -36.45
C PHE A 125 13.52 -4.24 -36.62
N ARG A 126 13.11 -5.40 -37.16
CA ARG A 126 11.71 -5.76 -37.35
C ARG A 126 11.45 -7.10 -36.68
N VAL A 127 10.50 -7.13 -35.76
CA VAL A 127 10.07 -8.34 -35.04
C VAL A 127 8.54 -8.43 -35.19
N GLY A 128 8.09 -9.40 -35.98
CA GLY A 128 6.69 -9.48 -36.39
C GLY A 128 6.25 -8.24 -37.18
N GLU A 129 5.27 -7.52 -36.65
CA GLU A 129 4.71 -6.29 -37.24
C GLU A 129 5.36 -5.01 -36.70
N GLN A 130 6.16 -5.10 -35.64
CA GLN A 130 6.82 -3.93 -35.06
C GLN A 130 8.18 -3.70 -35.72
N GLU A 131 8.43 -2.45 -36.10
CA GLU A 131 9.68 -2.02 -36.70
C GLU A 131 10.23 -0.81 -35.95
N THR A 132 11.52 -0.82 -35.65
CA THR A 132 12.22 0.27 -34.98
C THR A 132 13.51 0.59 -35.70
N PHE A 133 13.79 1.87 -35.87
CA PHE A 133 15.02 2.36 -36.46
C PHE A 133 15.76 3.28 -35.50
N PHE A 134 17.08 3.24 -35.55
CA PHE A 134 17.90 4.27 -34.91
C PHE A 134 19.13 4.58 -35.76
N THR A 135 19.70 5.76 -35.54
CA THR A 135 20.97 6.17 -36.14
C THR A 135 22.08 5.98 -35.12
N PHE A 136 23.15 5.31 -35.52
CA PHE A 136 24.35 5.10 -34.72
C PHE A 136 25.51 5.91 -35.32
N GLN A 137 26.29 6.56 -34.46
CA GLN A 137 27.40 7.43 -34.89
C GLN A 137 28.69 6.67 -35.19
N GLY A 138 28.67 5.34 -35.06
CA GLY A 138 29.85 4.50 -35.16
C GLY A 138 30.59 4.37 -33.82
N GLY A 139 31.32 3.27 -33.63
CA GLY A 139 32.06 3.02 -32.40
C GLY A 139 32.13 1.54 -32.02
N GLN A 140 32.42 1.27 -30.74
CA GLN A 140 32.64 -0.09 -30.25
C GLN A 140 31.34 -0.89 -30.15
N LEU A 141 31.44 -2.22 -30.31
CA LEU A 141 30.31 -3.16 -30.17
C LEU A 141 29.51 -2.97 -28.87
N ARG A 142 30.18 -2.66 -27.75
CA ARG A 142 29.51 -2.40 -26.46
C ARG A 142 28.59 -1.19 -26.52
N SER A 143 29.04 -0.10 -27.12
CA SER A 143 28.21 1.11 -27.28
C SER A 143 27.04 0.89 -28.23
N PHE A 144 27.23 0.05 -29.26
CA PHE A 144 26.17 -0.36 -30.16
C PHE A 144 25.11 -1.22 -29.46
N ALA A 145 25.52 -2.23 -28.70
CA ALA A 145 24.60 -3.06 -27.91
C ALA A 145 23.79 -2.25 -26.88
N GLN A 146 24.44 -1.28 -26.22
CA GLN A 146 23.75 -0.34 -25.32
C GLN A 146 22.73 0.51 -26.08
N THR A 147 23.10 1.01 -27.26
CA THR A 147 22.18 1.80 -28.10
C THR A 147 20.97 0.96 -28.53
N ILE A 148 21.16 -0.32 -28.87
CA ILE A 148 20.03 -1.23 -29.18
C ILE A 148 19.12 -1.37 -27.96
N ASN A 149 19.66 -1.71 -26.79
CA ASN A 149 18.83 -1.89 -25.58
C ASN A 149 18.09 -0.60 -25.17
N GLN A 150 18.65 0.57 -25.45
CA GLN A 150 18.00 1.86 -25.15
C GLN A 150 16.95 2.28 -26.18
N ARG A 151 17.17 1.99 -27.47
CA ARG A 151 16.32 2.49 -28.57
C ARG A 151 15.32 1.46 -29.09
N ALA A 152 15.63 0.18 -28.96
CA ALA A 152 14.85 -0.94 -29.47
C ALA A 152 14.60 -2.03 -28.40
N GLY A 153 14.83 -1.71 -27.12
CA GLY A 153 14.71 -2.66 -26.00
C GLY A 153 13.33 -3.29 -25.84
N ASP A 154 12.29 -2.65 -26.37
CA ASP A 154 10.92 -3.18 -26.37
C ASP A 154 10.75 -4.40 -27.30
N ILE A 155 11.59 -4.51 -28.35
CA ILE A 155 11.48 -5.58 -29.36
C ILE A 155 12.71 -6.46 -29.48
N VAL A 156 13.90 -5.96 -29.14
CA VAL A 156 15.16 -6.67 -29.26
C VAL A 156 16.09 -6.29 -28.12
N SER A 157 16.74 -7.28 -27.53
CA SER A 157 17.85 -7.06 -26.60
C SER A 157 19.16 -7.57 -27.18
N ALA A 158 20.23 -6.79 -26.99
CA ALA A 158 21.59 -7.13 -27.35
C ALA A 158 22.47 -7.28 -26.09
N ARG A 159 23.42 -8.22 -26.12
CA ARG A 159 24.42 -8.43 -25.07
C ARG A 159 25.82 -8.38 -25.64
#